data_AF-A0A948VJP7-F1
#
_entry.id   AF-A0A948VJP7-F1
#
_cell.length_a   1.000
_cell.length_b   1.000
_cell.length_c   1.000
_cell.angle_alpha   90.00
_cell.angle_beta   90.00
_cell.angle_gamma   90.00
#
_symmetry.space_group_name_H-M   'P 1'
#
loop_
_entity.id
_entity.type
_entity.pdbx_description
1 polymer ?
#
loop_
_entity_poly.entity_id
_entity_poly.type
_entity_poly.pdbx_seq_one_letter_code
_entity_poly.pdbx_strand_id
1 'polypeptide(L)'
;SPNLIFGHYPEDTHQDHRNVAQATITATRYARNVLFYEVPTSINFSPSVFVDVRKTIKQKFLILGMHRSQVQATKVAGLSILESSRSCTIFRGFQNRVKYAEGFTPLRLALDFNI
;
A
#
# COMPACT_ATOMS: atom_id res chain seq x y z
N SER A 1 -19.45 -6.66 9.91
CA SER A 1 -18.18 -6.05 10.32
C SER A 1 -17.11 -6.47 9.32
N PRO A 2 -16.24 -5.58 8.82
CA PRO A 2 -15.19 -5.94 7.87
C PRO A 2 -14.20 -6.95 8.49
N ASN A 3 -13.77 -7.89 7.64
CA ASN A 3 -12.89 -9.00 7.99
C ASN A 3 -11.40 -8.58 8.03
N LEU A 4 -11.01 -7.69 7.11
CA LEU A 4 -9.68 -7.10 6.98
C LEU A 4 -9.83 -5.63 6.60
N ILE A 5 -9.02 -4.76 7.23
CA ILE A 5 -9.06 -3.31 7.01
C ILE A 5 -7.69 -2.84 6.56
N PHE A 6 -7.66 -1.95 5.58
CA PHE A 6 -6.46 -1.32 5.07
C PHE A 6 -6.45 0.18 5.39
N GLY A 7 -5.30 0.72 5.75
CA GLY A 7 -5.09 2.15 5.97
C GLY A 7 -3.73 2.63 5.48
N HIS A 8 -3.53 3.95 5.43
CA HIS A 8 -2.20 4.51 5.16
C HIS A 8 -1.22 4.16 6.28
N TYR A 9 0.05 3.97 5.93
CA TYR A 9 1.11 3.87 6.93
C TYR A 9 1.22 5.17 7.76
N PRO A 10 1.29 5.11 9.11
CA PRO A 10 1.24 6.32 9.95
C PRO A 10 2.44 7.26 9.78
N GLU A 11 3.63 6.75 9.42
CA GLU A 11 4.78 7.59 9.14
C GLU A 11 4.80 7.97 7.66
N ASP A 12 4.27 9.16 7.35
CA ASP A 12 4.10 9.69 6.00
C ASP A 12 4.36 11.20 5.99
N THR A 13 4.92 11.74 4.91
CA THR A 13 5.17 13.19 4.81
C THR A 13 3.88 13.99 4.58
N HIS A 14 2.83 13.39 4.02
CA HIS A 14 1.56 14.05 3.76
C HIS A 14 0.66 14.07 5.01
N GLN A 15 0.20 15.25 5.42
CA GLN A 15 -0.60 15.40 6.64
C GLN A 15 -1.91 14.63 6.60
N ASP A 16 -2.61 14.63 5.46
CA ASP A 16 -3.87 13.88 5.33
C ASP A 16 -3.69 12.38 5.50
N HIS A 17 -2.60 11.79 4.98
CA HIS A 17 -2.33 10.36 5.16
C HIS A 17 -2.14 10.03 6.65
N ARG A 18 -1.40 10.86 7.40
CA ARG A 18 -1.22 10.70 8.85
C ARG A 18 -2.54 10.81 9.61
N ASN A 19 -3.34 11.82 9.28
CA ASN A 19 -4.64 12.05 9.92
C ASN A 19 -5.59 10.87 9.68
N VAL A 20 -5.67 10.38 8.44
CA VAL A 20 -6.49 9.21 8.08
C VAL A 20 -5.98 7.94 8.76
N ALA A 21 -4.66 7.73 8.85
CA ALA A 21 -4.08 6.60 9.56
C ALA A 21 -4.48 6.62 11.05
N GLN A 22 -4.38 7.77 11.71
CA GLN A 22 -4.75 7.92 13.12
C GLN A 22 -6.26 7.71 13.36
N ALA A 23 -7.11 8.22 12.46
CA ALA A 23 -8.54 7.99 12.49
C ALA A 23 -8.86 6.49 12.29
N THR A 24 -8.18 5.83 11.35
CA THR A 24 -8.32 4.39 11.10
C THR A 24 -7.94 3.58 12.34
N ILE A 25 -6.81 3.88 12.99
CA ILE A 25 -6.39 3.20 14.23
C ILE A 25 -7.46 3.31 15.31
N THR A 26 -8.00 4.52 15.52
CA THR A 26 -9.05 4.80 16.52
C THR A 26 -10.35 4.06 16.22
N ALA A 27 -10.81 4.13 14.97
CA ALA A 27 -12.05 3.50 14.51
C ALA A 27 -11.98 1.97 14.57
N THR A 28 -10.78 1.40 14.40
CA THR A 28 -10.55 -0.04 14.30
C THR A 28 -9.97 -0.66 15.56
N ARG A 29 -10.13 0.00 16.71
CA ARG A 29 -9.56 -0.44 18.01
C ARG A 29 -9.92 -1.86 18.44
N TYR A 30 -11.07 -2.38 17.99
CA TYR A 30 -11.53 -3.75 18.25
C TYR A 30 -11.49 -4.68 17.03
N ALA A 31 -10.99 -4.21 15.88
CA ALA A 31 -10.82 -5.06 14.71
C ALA A 31 -9.64 -6.02 14.91
N ARG A 32 -9.71 -7.25 14.42
CA ARG A 32 -8.59 -8.21 14.57
C ARG A 32 -7.52 -8.04 13.49
N ASN A 33 -7.89 -7.58 12.29
CA ASN A 33 -7.00 -7.52 11.14
C ASN A 33 -7.00 -6.12 10.53
N VAL A 34 -5.89 -5.40 10.72
CA VAL A 34 -5.66 -4.06 10.20
C VAL A 34 -4.24 -3.99 9.66
N LEU A 35 -4.12 -3.73 8.37
CA LEU A 35 -2.85 -3.64 7.65
C LEU A 35 -2.66 -2.22 7.09
N PHE A 36 -1.42 -1.76 7.08
CA PHE A 36 -1.04 -0.49 6.48
C PHE A 36 -0.35 -0.70 5.14
N TYR A 37 -0.74 0.08 4.13
CA TYR A 37 -0.09 0.11 2.82
C TYR A 37 0.86 1.31 2.69
N GLU A 38 1.85 1.16 1.82
CA GLU A 38 2.73 2.25 1.42
C GLU A 38 2.15 3.09 0.29
N VAL A 39 2.52 4.37 0.31
CA VAL A 39 2.29 5.33 -0.78
C VAL A 39 3.60 6.07 -1.06
N PRO A 40 3.71 6.87 -2.15
CA PRO A 40 4.97 7.53 -2.52
C PRO A 40 5.59 8.42 -1.43
N THR A 41 4.79 8.88 -0.47
CA THR A 41 5.20 9.77 0.63
C THR A 41 5.44 9.06 1.96
N SER A 42 5.29 7.73 2.00
CA SER A 42 5.55 6.95 3.21
C SER A 42 7.05 6.90 3.51
N ILE A 43 7.41 7.08 4.77
CA ILE A 43 8.80 7.09 5.24
C ILE A 43 9.06 5.86 6.11
N ASN A 44 10.28 5.32 6.07
CA ASN A 44 10.70 4.16 6.88
C ASN A 44 9.78 2.91 6.75
N PHE A 45 9.08 2.76 5.63
CA PHE A 45 8.15 1.65 5.44
C PHE A 45 8.90 0.32 5.26
N SER A 46 8.74 -0.57 6.24
CA SER A 46 9.34 -1.91 6.28
C SER A 46 8.24 -2.97 6.38
N PRO A 47 7.74 -3.50 5.24
CA PRO A 47 6.64 -4.45 5.24
C PRO A 47 7.09 -5.84 5.71
N SER A 48 6.21 -6.52 6.43
CA SER A 48 6.38 -7.93 6.87
C SER A 48 5.29 -8.86 6.33
N VAL A 49 4.27 -8.30 5.69
CA VAL A 49 3.17 -9.05 5.04
C VAL A 49 3.21 -8.71 3.55
N PHE A 50 3.11 -9.73 2.69
CA PHE A 50 3.19 -9.56 1.25
C PHE A 50 2.06 -10.29 0.53
N VAL A 51 1.57 -9.68 -0.55
CA VAL A 51 0.56 -10.29 -1.43
C VAL A 51 1.12 -10.37 -2.84
N ASP A 52 1.09 -11.56 -3.44
CA ASP A 52 1.43 -11.75 -4.85
C ASP A 52 0.35 -11.12 -5.74
N VAL A 53 0.72 -10.10 -6.51
CA VAL A 53 -0.19 -9.36 -7.38
C VAL A 53 0.03 -9.66 -8.87
N ARG A 54 0.76 -10.73 -9.23
CA ARG A 54 1.01 -11.10 -10.64
C ARG A 54 -0.26 -11.21 -11.47
N LYS A 55 -1.36 -11.70 -10.89
CA LYS A 55 -2.66 -11.86 -11.57
C LYS A 55 -3.42 -10.54 -11.75
N THR A 56 -3.12 -9.52 -10.95
CA THR A 56 -3.88 -8.26 -10.87
C THR A 56 -3.08 -7.02 -11.26
N ILE A 57 -1.78 -7.18 -11.54
CA ILE A 57 -0.87 -6.06 -11.83
C ILE A 57 -1.29 -5.22 -13.04
N LYS A 58 -1.89 -5.85 -14.06
CA LYS A 58 -2.40 -5.13 -15.25
C LYS A 58 -3.55 -4.21 -14.87
N GLN A 59 -4.49 -4.68 -14.07
CA GLN A 59 -5.63 -3.90 -13.58
C GLN A 59 -5.15 -2.74 -12.70
N LYS A 60 -4.15 -2.96 -11.85
CA LYS A 60 -3.53 -1.89 -11.04
C LYS A 60 -3.03 -0.74 -11.91
N PHE A 61 -2.22 -1.03 -12.93
CA PHE A 61 -1.70 0.02 -13.82
C PHE A 61 -2.78 0.68 -14.68
N LEU A 62 -3.81 -0.07 -15.07
CA LEU A 62 -4.97 0.50 -15.75
C LEU A 62 -5.66 1.54 -14.85
N ILE A 63 -5.95 1.19 -13.60
CA ILE A 63 -6.62 2.09 -12.64
C ILE A 63 -5.78 3.34 -12.37
N LEU A 64 -4.48 3.17 -12.08
CA LEU A 64 -3.58 4.31 -11.90
C LEU A 64 -3.54 5.23 -13.14
N GLY A 65 -3.55 4.65 -14.35
CA GLY A 65 -3.58 5.40 -15.60
C GLY A 65 -4.87 6.20 -15.83
N MET A 66 -5.98 5.84 -15.18
CA MET A 66 -7.24 6.60 -15.29
C MET A 66 -7.17 7.96 -14.59
N HIS A 67 -6.30 8.12 -13.59
CA HIS A 67 -6.07 9.40 -12.90
C HIS A 67 -5.16 10.32 -13.73
N ARG A 68 -5.58 10.67 -14.95
CA ARG A 68 -4.76 11.34 -15.97
C ARG A 68 -4.02 12.58 -15.46
N SER A 69 -4.66 13.41 -14.65
CA SER A 69 -4.05 14.62 -14.07
C SER A 69 -2.95 14.34 -13.04
N GLN A 70 -2.92 13.12 -12.49
CA GLN A 70 -1.98 12.69 -11.46
C GLN A 70 -0.83 11.84 -12.00
N VAL A 71 -0.95 11.26 -13.20
CA VAL A 71 0.04 10.31 -13.74
C VAL A 71 1.46 10.89 -13.74
N GLN A 72 1.59 12.17 -14.10
CA GLN A 72 2.87 12.90 -14.17
C GLN A 72 3.06 13.89 -13.00
N ALA A 73 2.16 13.91 -12.02
CA ALA A 73 2.16 14.89 -10.92
C ALA A 73 3.02 14.44 -9.72
N THR A 74 3.99 13.54 -9.92
CA THR A 74 4.82 12.93 -8.86
C THR A 74 5.80 13.89 -8.20
N LYS A 75 5.96 15.11 -8.74
CA LYS A 75 6.97 16.10 -8.33
C LYS A 75 8.43 15.63 -8.49
N VAL A 76 8.64 14.53 -9.22
CA VAL A 76 9.96 14.02 -9.60
C VAL A 76 10.07 14.09 -11.13
N ALA A 77 11.05 14.85 -11.63
CA ALA A 77 11.21 15.06 -13.06
C ALA A 77 11.41 13.73 -13.80
N GLY A 78 10.60 13.49 -14.83
CA GLY A 78 10.70 12.30 -15.67
C GLY A 78 10.24 10.99 -15.04
N LEU A 79 9.60 11.01 -13.87
CA LEU A 79 9.11 9.81 -13.20
C LEU A 79 7.58 9.83 -13.08
N SER A 80 6.89 8.93 -13.78
CA SER A 80 5.44 8.77 -13.64
C SER A 80 5.08 7.92 -12.41
N ILE A 81 3.83 8.07 -11.94
CA ILE A 81 3.32 7.20 -10.87
C ILE A 81 3.25 5.73 -11.29
N LEU A 82 3.10 5.45 -12.59
CA LEU A 82 3.07 4.09 -13.13
C LEU A 82 4.44 3.43 -13.04
N GLU A 83 5.51 4.17 -13.36
CA GLU A 83 6.89 3.69 -13.23
C GLU A 83 7.27 3.51 -11.77
N SER A 84 6.97 4.49 -10.92
CA SER A 84 7.20 4.39 -9.47
C SER A 84 6.48 3.18 -8.87
N SER A 85 5.18 3.01 -9.19
CA SER A 85 4.38 1.88 -8.73
C SER A 85 4.92 0.55 -9.24
N ARG A 86 5.35 0.47 -10.51
CA ARG A 86 5.98 -0.73 -11.08
C ARG A 86 7.25 -1.10 -10.34
N SER A 87 8.16 -0.14 -10.14
CA SER A 87 9.41 -0.36 -9.42
C SER A 87 9.16 -0.86 -7.99
N CYS A 88 8.22 -0.23 -7.29
CA CYS A 88 7.77 -0.66 -5.97
C CYS A 88 7.28 -2.12 -5.99
N THR A 89 6.36 -2.48 -6.90
CA THR A 89 5.85 -3.86 -6.95
C THR A 89 6.92 -4.90 -7.28
N ILE A 90 7.93 -4.55 -8.07
CA ILE A 90 9.07 -5.43 -8.38
C ILE A 90 9.96 -5.58 -7.13
N PHE A 91 10.26 -4.48 -6.44
CA PHE A 91 11.09 -4.52 -5.24
C PHE A 91 10.43 -5.33 -4.12
N ARG A 92 9.14 -5.10 -3.86
CA ARG A 92 8.37 -5.93 -2.91
C ARG A 92 8.25 -7.37 -3.38
N GLY A 93 8.10 -7.59 -4.69
CA GLY A 93 8.14 -8.92 -5.30
C GLY A 93 9.44 -9.66 -4.97
N PHE A 94 10.59 -9.00 -5.14
CA PHE A 94 11.89 -9.56 -4.80
C PHE A 94 11.99 -9.96 -3.33
N GLN A 95 11.52 -9.09 -2.41
CA GLN A 95 11.46 -9.40 -0.98
C GLN A 95 10.58 -10.64 -0.69
N ASN A 96 9.48 -10.81 -1.43
CA ASN A 96 8.54 -11.92 -1.31
C ASN A 96 8.82 -13.12 -2.24
N ARG A 97 9.95 -13.16 -2.95
CA ARG A 97 10.31 -14.21 -3.93
C ARG A 97 9.29 -14.44 -5.06
N VAL A 98 8.59 -13.39 -5.49
CA VAL A 98 7.70 -13.39 -6.67
C VAL A 98 7.98 -12.19 -7.58
N LYS A 99 7.47 -12.19 -8.82
CA LYS A 99 7.78 -11.09 -9.77
C LYS A 99 7.17 -9.74 -9.36
N TYR A 100 5.94 -9.76 -8.84
CA TYR A 100 5.21 -8.57 -8.43
C TYR A 100 4.51 -8.86 -7.10
N ALA A 101 4.77 -8.05 -6.08
CA ALA A 101 4.05 -8.09 -4.82
C ALA A 101 3.70 -6.70 -4.34
N GLU A 102 2.74 -6.60 -3.43
CA GLU A 102 2.53 -5.44 -2.58
C GLU A 102 2.90 -5.80 -1.15
N GLY A 103 3.53 -4.86 -0.43
CA GLY A 103 3.93 -5.02 0.96
C GLY A 103 2.98 -4.27 1.89
N PHE A 104 2.77 -4.82 3.08
CA PHE A 104 1.93 -4.26 4.13
C PHE A 104 2.62 -4.38 5.50
N THR A 105 2.33 -3.44 6.39
CA THR A 105 2.75 -3.48 7.80
C THR A 105 1.53 -3.72 8.68
N PRO A 106 1.51 -4.76 9.53
CA PRO A 106 0.37 -5.01 10.40
C PRO A 106 0.32 -4.02 11.56
N LEU A 107 -0.84 -3.41 11.79
CA LEU A 107 -1.20 -2.96 13.14
C LEU A 107 -1.55 -4.19 13.99
N ARG A 108 -2.39 -5.06 13.42
CA ARG A 108 -2.79 -6.37 13.96
C ARG A 108 -3.11 -7.30 12.80
N LEU A 109 -2.71 -8.56 12.89
CA LEU A 109 -3.07 -9.60 11.95
C LEU A 109 -3.21 -10.92 12.71
N ALA A 110 -4.40 -11.50 12.72
CA ALA A 110 -4.65 -12.80 13.32
C ALA A 110 -4.53 -13.88 12.24
N LEU A 111 -3.76 -14.95 12.50
CA LEU A 111 -3.47 -15.99 11.50
C LEU A 111 -4.62 -17.00 11.32
N ASP A 112 -5.59 -16.99 12.24
CA ASP A 112 -6.89 -17.69 12.10
C ASP A 112 -7.83 -16.95 11.13
N PHE A 113 -7.34 -15.93 10.43
CA PHE A 113 -8.05 -15.22 9.39
C PHE A 113 -8.12 -16.04 8.10
N ASN A 114 -9.32 -16.48 7.73
CA ASN A 114 -9.55 -17.12 6.42
C ASN A 114 -9.42 -16.08 5.30
N ILE A 115 -8.45 -16.29 4.40
CA ILE A 115 -8.27 -15.56 3.12
C ILE A 115 -8.92 -16.34 1.99
#